data_AF-A0AAI9HRN5-F1
#
_entry.id   AF-A0AAI9HRN5-F1
#
_cell.length_a   1.000
_cell.length_b   1.000
_cell.length_c   1.000
_cell.angle_alpha   90.00
_cell.angle_beta   90.00
_cell.angle_gamma   90.00
#
_symmetry.space_group_name_H-M   'P 1'
#
loop_
_entity.id
_entity.type
_entity.pdbx_description
1 polymer ?
#
loop_
_entity_poly.entity_id
_entity_poly.type
_entity_poly.pdbx_seq_one_letter_code
_entity_poly.pdbx_strand_id
1 'polypeptide(L)'
;MKAALVKDEDIFALAQRMVKLGFRRRIITTSLNASDRLIDHLKKQFGQEEVAIGRLKLSETFLASQPKKLEATNFMSIYLRRAKDPSNQDDISEVVDSFEVYRELNMRFRPTIAADVMLHPNEAWTLARDFRSDEIRMVKCVHCKMSFITPFDGDRSNKKQKCPFCEDKAH
;
A
#
# COMPACT_ATOMS: atom_id res chain seq x y z
N MET A 1 -33.38 5.90 6.10
CA MET A 1 -33.24 5.36 4.71
C MET A 1 -32.14 6.04 3.90
N LYS A 2 -32.06 7.38 3.79
CA LYS A 2 -31.00 8.06 3.01
C LYS A 2 -29.56 7.70 3.41
N ALA A 3 -29.24 7.66 4.72
CA ALA A 3 -27.88 7.36 5.17
C ALA A 3 -27.41 5.91 4.88
N ALA A 4 -28.32 4.95 4.78
CA ALA A 4 -27.99 3.57 4.42
C ALA A 4 -27.71 3.45 2.91
N LEU A 5 -28.54 4.12 2.08
CA LEU A 5 -28.34 4.18 0.63
C LEU A 5 -27.02 4.88 0.26
N VAL A 6 -26.67 5.98 0.95
CA VAL A 6 -25.39 6.68 0.74
C VAL A 6 -24.20 5.79 1.13
N LYS A 7 -24.29 5.05 2.25
CA LYS A 7 -23.24 4.10 2.64
C LYS A 7 -23.07 2.97 1.61
N ASP A 8 -24.17 2.47 1.05
CA ASP A 8 -24.13 1.42 0.04
C ASP A 8 -23.53 1.95 -1.30
N GLU A 9 -23.84 3.19 -1.68
CA GLU A 9 -23.23 3.88 -2.81
C GLU A 9 -21.72 4.09 -2.61
N ASP A 10 -21.30 4.50 -1.42
CA ASP A 10 -19.88 4.69 -1.06
C ASP A 10 -19.10 3.36 -1.09
N ILE A 11 -19.67 2.28 -0.55
CA ILE A 11 -19.06 0.94 -0.57
C ILE A 11 -18.92 0.43 -2.01
N PHE A 12 -19.96 0.60 -2.84
CA PHE A 12 -19.91 0.19 -4.23
C PHE A 12 -18.84 0.96 -5.02
N ALA A 13 -18.79 2.28 -4.85
CA ALA A 13 -17.78 3.13 -5.49
C ALA A 13 -16.35 2.74 -5.06
N LEU A 14 -16.13 2.48 -3.76
CA LEU A 14 -14.84 2.04 -3.25
C LEU A 14 -14.46 0.65 -3.76
N ALA A 15 -15.40 -0.30 -3.80
CA ALA A 15 -15.18 -1.62 -4.37
C ALA A 15 -14.81 -1.54 -5.87
N GLN A 16 -15.47 -0.67 -6.64
CA GLN A 16 -15.12 -0.42 -8.03
C GLN A 16 -13.67 0.07 -8.18
N ARG A 17 -13.25 1.04 -7.37
CA ARG A 17 -11.87 1.56 -7.37
C ARG A 17 -10.89 0.44 -7.04
N MET A 18 -11.14 -0.31 -5.97
CA MET A 18 -10.29 -1.42 -5.56
C MET A 18 -10.14 -2.50 -6.64
N VAL A 19 -11.23 -2.88 -7.32
CA VAL A 19 -11.16 -3.85 -8.42
C VAL A 19 -10.34 -3.29 -9.59
N LYS A 20 -10.59 -2.05 -10.03
CA LYS A 20 -9.83 -1.40 -11.11
C LYS A 20 -8.34 -1.28 -10.82
N LEU A 21 -7.99 -1.10 -9.54
CA LEU A 21 -6.59 -0.99 -9.11
C LEU A 21 -5.89 -2.35 -9.05
N GLY A 22 -6.63 -3.46 -8.95
CA GLY A 22 -6.09 -4.82 -8.86
C GLY A 22 -5.99 -5.37 -7.43
N PHE A 23 -6.78 -4.86 -6.49
CA PHE A 23 -6.84 -5.45 -5.15
C PHE A 23 -7.40 -6.89 -5.20
N ARG A 24 -6.84 -7.77 -4.37
CA ARG A 24 -7.32 -9.15 -4.24
C ARG A 24 -8.73 -9.20 -3.67
N ARG A 25 -9.52 -10.18 -4.13
CA ARG A 25 -10.89 -10.44 -3.62
C ARG A 25 -10.93 -10.43 -2.10
N ARG A 26 -10.04 -11.18 -1.45
CA ARG A 26 -10.00 -11.31 0.02
C ARG A 26 -9.81 -9.97 0.76
N ILE A 27 -9.07 -9.03 0.18
CA ILE A 27 -8.88 -7.71 0.79
C ILE A 27 -10.18 -6.91 0.67
N ILE A 28 -10.79 -6.91 -0.51
CA ILE A 28 -12.05 -6.20 -0.77
C ILE A 28 -13.17 -6.75 0.12
N THR A 29 -13.34 -8.07 0.21
CA THR A 29 -14.38 -8.69 1.05
C THR A 29 -14.18 -8.38 2.52
N THR A 30 -12.94 -8.51 3.03
CA THR A 30 -12.66 -8.30 4.46
C THR A 30 -12.84 -6.83 4.85
N SER A 31 -12.40 -5.89 4.01
CA SER A 31 -12.43 -4.46 4.37
C SER A 31 -13.77 -3.78 4.11
N LEU A 32 -14.56 -4.24 3.13
CA LEU A 32 -15.83 -3.60 2.78
C LEU A 32 -17.06 -4.42 3.14
N ASN A 33 -16.88 -5.65 3.66
CA ASN A 33 -17.95 -6.64 3.79
C ASN A 33 -18.72 -6.85 2.48
N ALA A 34 -18.04 -6.69 1.34
CA ALA A 34 -18.64 -6.80 0.01
C ALA A 34 -18.87 -8.26 -0.36
N SER A 35 -19.99 -8.55 -1.03
CA SER A 35 -20.29 -9.91 -1.50
C SER A 35 -19.35 -10.35 -2.63
N ASP A 36 -19.02 -11.65 -2.67
CA ASP A 36 -18.23 -12.23 -3.75
C ASP A 36 -18.87 -12.00 -5.14
N ARG A 37 -20.21 -12.04 -5.21
CA ARG A 37 -20.98 -11.79 -6.44
C ARG A 37 -20.74 -10.38 -7.00
N LEU A 38 -20.67 -9.38 -6.12
CA LEU A 38 -20.35 -8.00 -6.52
C LEU A 38 -18.94 -7.94 -7.10
N ILE A 39 -17.96 -8.56 -6.44
CA ILE A 39 -16.56 -8.55 -6.90
C ILE A 39 -16.42 -9.26 -8.24
N ASP A 40 -17.10 -10.39 -8.45
CA ASP A 40 -17.11 -11.11 -9.72
C ASP A 40 -17.73 -10.30 -10.85
N HIS A 41 -18.83 -9.59 -10.56
CA HIS A 41 -19.46 -8.68 -11.50
C HIS A 41 -18.49 -7.57 -11.91
N LEU A 42 -17.88 -6.89 -10.95
CA LEU A 42 -16.93 -5.79 -11.20
C LEU A 42 -15.67 -6.27 -11.94
N LYS A 43 -15.14 -7.45 -11.60
CA LYS A 43 -13.99 -8.04 -12.30
C LYS A 43 -14.29 -8.32 -13.76
N LYS A 44 -15.45 -8.93 -14.06
CA LYS A 44 -15.91 -9.13 -15.44
C LYS A 44 -16.08 -7.81 -16.16
N GLN A 45 -16.68 -6.81 -15.51
CA GLN A 45 -16.89 -5.48 -16.09
C GLN A 45 -15.57 -4.78 -16.46
N PHE A 46 -14.53 -4.93 -15.65
CA PHE A 46 -13.23 -4.27 -15.88
C PHE A 46 -12.17 -5.16 -16.53
N GLY A 47 -12.53 -6.37 -16.98
CA GLY A 47 -11.59 -7.33 -17.56
C GLY A 47 -10.44 -7.71 -16.63
N GLN A 48 -10.69 -7.74 -15.31
CA GLN A 48 -9.68 -8.05 -14.30
C GLN A 48 -9.62 -9.55 -14.03
N GLU A 49 -8.44 -10.12 -14.13
CA GLU A 49 -8.18 -11.52 -13.78
C GLU A 49 -8.00 -11.71 -12.26
N GLU A 50 -8.09 -12.96 -11.80
CA GLU A 50 -7.85 -13.27 -10.39
C GLU A 50 -6.36 -13.14 -10.06
N VAL A 51 -6.02 -12.16 -9.21
CA VAL A 51 -4.66 -11.98 -8.73
C VAL A 51 -4.32 -13.08 -7.71
N ALA A 52 -3.62 -14.12 -8.16
CA ALA A 52 -2.92 -15.18 -7.42
C ALA A 52 -3.57 -15.71 -6.11
N ILE A 53 -3.90 -17.00 -6.09
CA ILE A 53 -4.57 -17.74 -4.99
C ILE A 53 -3.71 -17.88 -3.71
N GLY A 54 -2.41 -17.56 -3.78
CA GLY A 54 -1.47 -17.72 -2.67
C GLY A 54 -1.59 -16.69 -1.55
N ARG A 55 -0.85 -16.91 -0.45
CA ARG A 55 -0.75 -15.94 0.65
C ARG A 55 -0.24 -14.58 0.16
N LEU A 56 -0.66 -13.50 0.82
CA LEU A 56 -0.05 -12.19 0.60
C LEU A 56 1.41 -12.25 1.03
N LYS A 57 2.28 -11.59 0.26
CA LYS A 57 3.70 -11.46 0.63
C LYS A 57 3.80 -10.67 1.94
N LEU A 58 4.72 -11.06 2.81
CA LEU A 58 5.07 -10.31 4.02
C LEU A 58 5.84 -9.04 3.63
N SER A 59 5.67 -7.94 4.37
CA SER A 59 6.41 -6.70 4.08
C SER A 59 7.92 -6.90 4.01
N GLU A 60 8.49 -7.65 4.95
CA GLU A 60 9.92 -7.98 5.00
C GLU A 60 10.47 -8.51 3.67
N THR A 61 9.68 -9.33 2.96
CA THR A 61 10.14 -9.97 1.72
C THR A 61 10.42 -8.98 0.60
N PHE A 62 9.60 -7.93 0.47
CA PHE A 62 9.83 -6.90 -0.54
C PHE A 62 10.65 -5.73 0.00
N LEU A 63 10.66 -5.50 1.31
CA LEU A 63 11.56 -4.51 1.94
C LEU A 63 13.04 -4.93 1.92
N ALA A 64 13.34 -6.21 1.67
CA ALA A 64 14.70 -6.71 1.46
C ALA A 64 15.35 -6.17 0.16
N SER A 65 14.55 -5.77 -0.84
CA SER A 65 15.04 -5.18 -2.08
C SER A 65 15.10 -3.66 -1.98
N GLN A 66 16.25 -3.05 -2.25
CA GLN A 66 16.42 -1.60 -2.17
C GLN A 66 15.43 -0.81 -3.04
N PRO A 67 15.22 -1.14 -4.34
CA PRO A 67 14.21 -0.47 -5.15
C PRO A 67 12.79 -0.55 -4.55
N LYS A 68 12.39 -1.73 -4.05
CA LYS A 68 11.07 -1.91 -3.42
C LYS A 68 10.97 -1.18 -2.08
N LYS A 69 12.05 -1.11 -1.28
CA LYS A 69 12.12 -0.33 -0.05
C LYS A 69 11.99 1.17 -0.30
N LEU A 70 12.55 1.66 -1.41
CA LEU A 70 12.40 3.05 -1.85
C LEU A 70 10.94 3.34 -2.23
N GLU A 71 10.33 2.47 -3.03
CA GLU A 71 8.93 2.63 -3.42
C GLU A 71 7.96 2.49 -2.22
N ALA A 72 8.24 1.56 -1.29
CA ALA A 72 7.54 1.44 -0.01
C ALA A 72 7.67 2.72 0.85
N THR A 73 8.86 3.31 0.90
CA THR A 73 9.09 4.59 1.59
C THR A 73 8.26 5.72 0.98
N ASN A 74 8.20 5.79 -0.35
CA ASN A 74 7.42 6.81 -1.07
C ASN A 74 5.92 6.65 -0.80
N PHE A 75 5.39 5.43 -0.96
CA PHE A 75 3.99 5.13 -0.67
C PHE A 75 3.65 5.47 0.78
N MET A 76 4.44 5.01 1.75
CA MET A 76 4.15 5.27 3.17
C MET A 76 4.28 6.74 3.55
N SER A 77 5.15 7.50 2.88
CA SER A 77 5.21 8.95 3.05
C SER A 77 3.95 9.65 2.54
N ILE A 78 3.33 9.14 1.47
CA ILE A 78 2.04 9.64 0.97
C ILE A 78 0.93 9.24 1.94
N TYR A 79 0.87 7.96 2.31
CA TYR A 79 -0.15 7.41 3.20
C TYR A 79 -0.21 8.17 4.53
N LEU A 80 0.92 8.30 5.23
CA LEU A 80 0.96 8.95 6.54
C LEU A 80 0.71 10.46 6.50
N ARG A 81 0.83 11.11 5.34
CA ARG A 81 0.48 12.53 5.17
C ARG A 81 -1.00 12.74 4.86
N ARG A 82 -1.65 11.75 4.26
CA ARG A 82 -3.06 11.84 3.81
C ARG A 82 -4.02 11.25 4.82
N ALA A 83 -3.64 10.16 5.46
CA ALA A 83 -4.43 9.47 6.46
C ALA A 83 -4.76 10.42 7.61
N LYS A 84 -6.05 10.56 7.91
CA LYS A 84 -6.55 11.31 9.07
C LYS A 84 -6.26 10.54 10.34
N ASP A 85 -6.39 9.22 10.27
CA ASP A 85 -6.04 8.31 11.36
C ASP A 85 -5.32 7.08 10.79
N PRO A 86 -3.98 7.13 10.64
CA PRO A 86 -3.19 6.01 10.16
C PRO A 86 -3.31 4.75 11.02
N SER A 87 -3.77 4.87 12.27
CA SER A 87 -3.93 3.75 13.21
C SER A 87 -5.26 3.01 13.04
N ASN A 88 -6.22 3.62 12.34
CA ASN A 88 -7.53 3.02 12.09
C ASN A 88 -7.40 1.81 11.15
N GLN A 89 -7.59 0.61 11.70
CA GLN A 89 -7.47 -0.65 10.96
C GLN A 89 -8.63 -0.88 9.99
N ASP A 90 -9.79 -0.28 10.26
CA ASP A 90 -11.02 -0.49 9.49
C ASP A 90 -11.09 0.39 8.23
N ASP A 91 -10.30 1.46 8.18
CA ASP A 91 -10.32 2.40 7.05
C ASP A 91 -9.35 1.97 5.94
N ILE A 92 -9.89 1.25 4.96
CA ILE A 92 -9.16 0.93 3.72
C ILE A 92 -9.18 2.09 2.71
N SER A 93 -10.11 3.04 2.84
CA SER A 93 -10.24 4.13 1.87
C SER A 93 -8.98 4.99 1.82
N GLU A 94 -8.34 5.25 2.97
CA GLU A 94 -7.08 5.97 3.05
C GLU A 94 -5.93 5.26 2.32
N VAL A 95 -5.92 3.92 2.35
CA VAL A 95 -4.92 3.10 1.63
C VAL A 95 -5.16 3.21 0.12
N VAL A 96 -6.43 3.09 -0.30
CA VAL A 96 -6.82 3.19 -1.72
C VAL A 96 -6.50 4.57 -2.29
N ASP A 97 -6.92 5.62 -1.59
CA ASP A 97 -6.64 7.02 -1.96
C ASP A 97 -5.14 7.29 -2.07
N SER A 98 -4.36 6.81 -1.11
CA SER A 98 -2.91 7.01 -1.09
C SER A 98 -2.21 6.22 -2.19
N PHE A 99 -2.71 5.02 -2.50
CA PHE A 99 -2.17 4.19 -3.58
C PHE A 99 -2.47 4.79 -4.96
N GLU A 100 -3.66 5.36 -5.17
CA GLU A 100 -3.99 6.06 -6.43
C GLU A 100 -3.04 7.23 -6.68
N VAL A 101 -2.80 8.08 -5.68
CA VAL A 101 -1.83 9.18 -5.77
C VAL A 101 -0.42 8.65 -6.06
N TYR A 102 0.02 7.62 -5.33
CA TYR A 102 1.32 6.99 -5.53
C TYR A 102 1.49 6.45 -6.96
N ARG A 103 0.47 5.75 -7.48
CA ARG A 103 0.45 5.19 -8.83
C ARG A 103 0.47 6.30 -9.88
N GLU A 104 -0.34 7.34 -9.71
CA GLU A 104 -0.41 8.48 -10.63
C GLU A 104 0.95 9.18 -10.73
N LEU A 105 1.58 9.49 -9.59
CA LEU A 105 2.89 10.13 -9.56
C LEU A 105 3.97 9.28 -10.25
N ASN A 106 3.95 7.96 -10.03
CA ASN A 106 4.88 7.05 -10.68
C ASN A 106 4.69 6.99 -12.20
N MET A 107 3.45 6.85 -12.66
CA MET A 107 3.14 6.80 -14.09
C MET A 107 3.42 8.12 -14.80
N ARG A 108 3.18 9.25 -14.12
CA ARG A 108 3.38 10.58 -14.71
C ARG A 108 4.84 11.00 -14.80
N PHE A 109 5.64 10.72 -13.76
CA PHE A 109 6.99 11.26 -13.65
C PHE A 109 8.10 10.22 -13.82
N ARG A 110 7.81 8.92 -13.63
CA ARG A 110 8.81 7.84 -13.68
C ARG A 110 8.26 6.57 -14.37
N PRO A 111 7.59 6.66 -15.55
CA PRO A 111 6.86 5.54 -16.14
C PRO A 111 7.72 4.30 -16.41
N THR A 112 8.96 4.48 -16.88
CA THR A 112 9.89 3.37 -17.16
C THR A 112 10.26 2.62 -15.89
N ILE A 113 10.57 3.33 -14.81
CA ILE A 113 10.89 2.72 -13.51
C ILE A 113 9.63 2.07 -12.90
N ALA A 114 8.48 2.71 -13.07
CA ALA A 114 7.21 2.21 -12.54
C ALA A 114 6.82 0.85 -13.12
N ALA A 115 7.17 0.57 -14.37
CA ALA A 115 6.92 -0.73 -15.00
C ALA A 115 7.59 -1.90 -14.24
N ASP A 116 8.76 -1.64 -13.64
CA ASP A 116 9.59 -2.70 -13.07
C ASP A 116 9.45 -2.83 -11.54
N VAL A 117 9.42 -1.70 -10.83
CA VAL A 117 9.59 -1.70 -9.36
C VAL A 117 8.41 -1.13 -8.57
N MET A 118 7.39 -0.60 -9.24
CA MET A 118 6.21 -0.03 -8.57
C MET A 118 5.54 -1.05 -7.65
N LEU A 119 5.01 -0.58 -6.53
CA LEU A 119 4.24 -1.43 -5.63
C LEU A 119 2.95 -1.90 -6.29
N HIS A 120 2.60 -3.15 -6.05
CA HIS A 120 1.25 -3.65 -6.30
C HIS A 120 0.29 -3.08 -5.23
N PRO A 121 -1.00 -2.80 -5.51
CA PRO A 121 -1.96 -2.34 -4.48
C PRO A 121 -2.03 -3.25 -3.24
N ASN A 122 -1.89 -4.56 -3.45
CA ASN A 122 -1.84 -5.54 -2.37
C ASN A 122 -0.58 -5.40 -1.50
N GLU A 123 0.56 -4.97 -2.06
CA GLU A 123 1.77 -4.65 -1.28
C GLU A 123 1.56 -3.37 -0.47
N ALA A 124 0.91 -2.35 -1.05
CA ALA A 124 0.53 -1.12 -0.36
C ALA A 124 -0.42 -1.38 0.83
N TRP A 125 -1.41 -2.27 0.66
CA TRP A 125 -2.26 -2.72 1.75
C TRP A 125 -1.48 -3.46 2.84
N THR A 126 -0.57 -4.38 2.46
CA THR A 126 0.32 -5.05 3.42
C THR A 126 1.14 -4.05 4.21
N LEU A 127 1.71 -3.03 3.56
CA LEU A 127 2.48 -1.99 4.25
C LEU A 127 1.65 -1.22 5.29
N ALA A 128 0.43 -0.81 4.92
CA ALA A 128 -0.45 -0.12 5.86
C ALA A 128 -0.83 -1.02 7.05
N ARG A 129 -1.17 -2.29 6.79
CA ARG A 129 -1.48 -3.27 7.84
C ARG A 129 -0.28 -3.48 8.78
N ASP A 130 0.89 -3.76 8.23
CA ASP A 130 2.11 -4.08 8.99
C ASP A 130 2.60 -2.84 9.76
N PHE A 131 2.33 -1.64 9.26
CA PHE A 131 2.59 -0.40 10.00
C PHE A 131 1.66 -0.26 11.21
N ARG A 132 0.36 -0.56 11.03
CA ARG A 132 -0.64 -0.50 12.11
C ARG A 132 -0.43 -1.57 13.19
N SER A 133 0.21 -2.68 12.85
CA SER A 133 0.57 -3.75 13.80
C SER A 133 1.98 -3.60 14.38
N ASP A 134 2.65 -2.48 14.15
CA ASP A 134 4.03 -2.22 14.56
C ASP A 134 5.03 -3.29 14.04
N GLU A 135 4.75 -3.98 12.94
CA GLU A 135 5.71 -4.88 12.29
C GLU A 135 6.73 -4.09 11.45
N ILE A 136 6.37 -2.91 10.97
CA ILE A 136 7.25 -1.98 10.25
C ILE A 136 7.05 -0.55 10.75
N ARG A 137 8.07 0.29 10.65
CA ARG A 137 8.03 1.69 11.13
C ARG A 137 8.76 2.64 10.21
N MET A 138 8.44 3.93 10.34
CA MET A 138 9.17 5.01 9.69
C MET A 138 10.25 5.55 10.64
N VAL A 139 11.51 5.47 10.22
CA VAL A 139 12.67 5.92 11.02
C VAL A 139 13.45 7.00 10.28
N LYS A 140 14.31 7.73 10.99
CA LYS A 140 15.14 8.81 10.42
C LYS A 140 16.50 8.27 9.99
N CYS A 141 16.88 8.57 8.74
CA CYS A 141 18.22 8.29 8.24
C CYS A 141 19.28 9.02 9.07
N VAL A 142 20.35 8.33 9.46
CA VAL A 142 21.45 8.98 10.20
C VAL A 142 22.14 10.09 9.40
N HIS A 143 22.21 9.93 8.07
CA HIS A 143 22.97 10.79 7.16
C HIS A 143 22.16 12.01 6.70
N CYS A 144 21.04 11.79 6.02
CA CYS A 144 20.23 12.86 5.43
C CYS A 144 19.01 13.28 6.27
N LYS A 145 18.75 12.63 7.40
CA LYS A 145 17.57 12.85 8.28
C LYS A 145 16.21 12.65 7.62
N MET A 146 16.15 12.13 6.39
CA MET A 146 14.90 11.74 5.74
C MET A 146 14.27 10.55 6.44
N SER A 147 12.94 10.53 6.50
CA SER A 147 12.19 9.38 6.99
C SER A 147 12.17 8.27 5.93
N PHE A 148 12.35 7.02 6.34
CA PHE A 148 12.23 5.86 5.46
C PHE A 148 11.69 4.65 6.22
N ILE A 149 11.16 3.67 5.48
CA ILE A 149 10.54 2.49 6.08
C ILE A 149 11.55 1.40 6.44
N THR A 150 11.33 0.73 7.56
CA THR A 150 12.16 -0.37 8.05
C THR A 150 11.32 -1.40 8.82
N PRO A 151 11.64 -2.71 8.75
CA PRO A 151 11.06 -3.70 9.66
C PRO A 151 11.38 -3.39 11.12
N PHE A 152 10.46 -3.73 12.04
CA PHE A 152 10.58 -3.43 13.47
C PHE A 152 11.83 -4.05 14.08
N ASP A 153 12.18 -5.28 13.74
CA ASP A 153 13.39 -5.94 14.26
C ASP A 153 14.70 -5.33 13.76
N GLY A 154 14.64 -4.43 12.76
CA GLY A 154 15.77 -3.56 12.41
C GLY A 154 16.18 -2.60 13.53
N ASP A 155 15.29 -2.36 14.50
CA ASP A 155 15.48 -1.45 15.65
C ASP A 155 16.29 -2.08 16.79
N ARG A 156 16.52 -3.41 16.78
CA ARG A 156 17.20 -4.14 17.88
C ARG A 156 18.71 -3.90 17.99
N SER A 157 19.23 -2.85 17.37
CA SER A 157 20.54 -2.34 17.74
C SER A 157 20.59 -0.86 17.44
N ASN A 158 21.33 -0.11 18.25
CA ASN A 158 21.83 1.24 18.04
C ASN A 158 22.62 1.45 16.71
N LYS A 159 22.36 0.65 15.67
CA LYS A 159 22.89 0.81 14.33
C LYS A 159 22.20 2.02 13.71
N LYS A 160 23.00 3.06 13.53
CA LYS A 160 22.73 4.24 12.71
C LYS A 160 22.18 3.82 11.34
N GLN A 161 20.85 3.68 11.20
CA GLN A 161 20.27 3.18 9.96
C GLN A 161 20.38 4.22 8.84
N LYS A 162 20.77 3.78 7.65
CA LYS A 162 20.83 4.61 6.44
C LYS A 162 19.57 4.33 5.60
N CYS A 163 19.03 5.38 4.98
CA CYS A 163 17.91 5.20 4.05
C CYS A 163 18.41 4.61 2.72
N PRO A 164 17.52 3.97 1.93
CA PRO A 164 17.88 3.43 0.62
C PRO A 164 18.53 4.48 -0.30
N PHE A 165 18.11 5.75 -0.23
CA PHE A 165 18.70 6.84 -1.02
C PHE A 165 20.16 7.18 -0.67
N CYS A 166 20.60 6.90 0.57
CA CYS A 166 21.97 7.13 1.00
C CYS A 166 22.84 5.88 0.88
N GLU A 167 22.24 4.69 0.86
CA GLU A 167 22.95 3.44 0.58
C GLU A 167 23.31 3.31 -0.90
N ASP A 168 22.43 3.76 -1.79
CA ASP A 168 22.64 3.76 -3.25
C ASP A 168 23.80 4.68 -3.70
N LYS A 169 24.22 5.62 -2.84
CA LYS A 169 25.37 6.52 -3.10
C LYS A 169 26.72 5.94 -2.70
N ALA A 170 26.80 4.65 -2.38
CA ALA A 170 28.09 3.96 -2.23
C ALA A 170 28.66 3.62 -3.61
N HIS A 171 29.18 4.65 -4.29
CA HIS A 171 30.23 4.50 -5.29
C HIS A 171 31.59 4.53 -4.58
#